data_AF-A0A925XXQ9-F1
#
_entry.id   AF-A0A925XXQ9-F1
#
_cell.length_a   1.000
_cell.length_b   1.000
_cell.length_c   1.000
_cell.angle_alpha   90.00
_cell.angle_beta   90.00
_cell.angle_gamma   90.00
#
_symmetry.space_group_name_H-M   'P 1'
#
loop_
_entity.id
_entity.type
_entity.pdbx_description
1 polymer ?
#
loop_
_entity_poly.entity_id
_entity_poly.type
_entity_poly.pdbx_seq_one_letter_code
_entity_poly.pdbx_strand_id
1 'polypeptide(L)'
;MMVTQTKFSGNPGRPPAPSAQIVHGKKNLKLIEVNYRRNTDSNFTEQMETLQKSFVYGEQSDSYWVEPEFSLLYGSPLYEECSPFQKRALNHLYWVCFYNYSIGGEVSTMVYNQLTCGAFYPLGGYETLCRELDLETSQERAHVEAFRNVGQQTELALMGKTVFDRPMPNYVEAALTHPQRGARLFVQNFPAQYYASSMGTSPFVASQYYTVRGLRNIQLKVKEYRHSQYCQELEKKGEFVPSPAAISHYHYLDEAFHTATSQLISHDLYKDFPVPSVAEQFAANLGIYGVQRTIQTLSGAVPGIFADDADYMPLIWQMLQTPLFGMSAREACEAVQKNFCHEHDGFHVAAKYHQRALSDNLKYIEGLDYLWPLNRELRLMGSATIAKSLKNNALSFKRFSQSASRAV
;
A
#
# COMPACT_ATOMS: atom_id res chain seq x y z
N MET A 1 3.69 46.96 49.95
CA MET A 1 3.72 45.86 48.97
C MET A 1 2.30 45.38 48.78
N MET A 2 1.63 45.90 47.75
CA MET A 2 0.23 45.58 47.40
C MET A 2 0.23 44.49 46.34
N VAL A 3 -0.53 43.43 46.58
CA VAL A 3 -0.83 42.34 45.66
C VAL A 3 -2.10 42.71 44.89
N THR A 4 -1.98 42.95 43.59
CA THR A 4 -3.13 43.13 42.70
C THR A 4 -3.59 41.79 42.15
N GLN A 5 -4.80 41.36 42.55
CA GLN A 5 -5.56 40.29 41.91
C GLN A 5 -6.21 40.82 40.63
N THR A 6 -5.84 40.26 39.47
CA THR A 6 -6.57 40.43 38.22
C THR A 6 -7.64 39.34 38.10
N LYS A 7 -8.91 39.75 38.15
CA LYS A 7 -10.09 38.89 37.92
C LYS A 7 -10.15 38.48 36.45
N PHE A 8 -10.08 37.17 36.18
CA PHE A 8 -10.55 36.60 34.92
C PHE A 8 -12.08 36.46 34.98
N SER A 9 -12.80 37.31 34.25
CA SER A 9 -14.22 37.10 33.95
C SER A 9 -14.35 36.39 32.59
N GLY A 10 -14.26 35.07 32.59
CA GLY A 10 -14.67 34.23 31.47
C GLY A 10 -16.16 33.92 31.59
N ASN A 11 -16.95 34.34 30.61
CA ASN A 11 -18.38 34.07 30.53
C ASN A 11 -18.59 32.63 30.02
N PRO A 12 -19.13 31.67 30.82
CA PRO A 12 -19.38 30.32 30.37
C PRO A 12 -20.78 30.27 29.76
N GLY A 13 -20.91 30.38 28.44
CA GLY A 13 -22.23 30.21 27.82
C GLY A 13 -22.47 30.95 26.50
N ARG A 14 -21.45 31.09 25.64
CA ARG A 14 -21.72 31.44 24.24
C ARG A 14 -21.46 30.20 23.38
N PRO A 15 -22.48 29.61 22.73
CA PRO A 15 -22.23 28.61 21.72
C PRO A 15 -21.34 29.22 20.63
N PRO A 16 -20.42 28.45 20.03
CA PRO A 16 -19.63 28.95 18.91
C PRO A 16 -20.57 29.45 17.82
N ALA A 17 -20.18 30.57 17.19
CA ALA A 17 -20.90 31.14 16.06
C ALA A 17 -21.13 30.06 14.99
N PRO A 18 -22.27 30.09 14.26
CA PRO A 18 -22.60 29.06 13.29
C PRO A 18 -21.44 28.91 12.31
N SER A 19 -20.90 27.69 12.25
CA SER A 19 -19.90 27.28 11.28
C SER A 19 -20.33 27.73 9.89
N ALA A 20 -19.39 28.25 9.10
CA ALA A 20 -19.59 28.49 7.67
C ALA A 20 -20.39 27.33 7.07
N GLN A 21 -21.54 27.66 6.46
CA GLN A 21 -22.58 26.69 6.10
C GLN A 21 -22.01 25.51 5.31
N ILE A 22 -22.10 24.31 5.89
CA ILE A 22 -21.89 23.05 5.18
C ILE A 22 -23.00 22.98 4.13
N VAL A 23 -22.62 23.05 2.86
CA VAL A 23 -23.58 22.90 1.76
C VAL A 23 -23.65 21.40 1.49
N HIS A 24 -24.60 20.71 2.12
CA HIS A 24 -24.79 19.29 1.84
C HIS A 24 -25.13 19.10 0.35
N GLY A 25 -24.20 18.53 -0.40
CA GLY A 25 -24.47 18.07 -1.75
C GLY A 25 -25.44 16.89 -1.68
N LYS A 26 -26.75 17.12 -1.87
CA LYS A 26 -27.77 16.05 -1.93
C LYS A 26 -27.39 14.90 -2.89
N LYS A 27 -26.61 15.22 -3.93
CA LYS A 27 -26.04 14.25 -4.88
C LYS A 27 -25.02 13.31 -4.20
N ASN A 28 -24.09 13.85 -3.42
CA ASN A 28 -23.02 13.08 -2.80
C ASN A 28 -23.58 12.10 -1.75
N LEU A 29 -24.53 12.54 -0.92
CA LEU A 29 -25.20 11.68 0.05
C LEU A 29 -25.92 10.48 -0.60
N LYS A 30 -26.56 10.72 -1.75
CA LYS A 30 -27.19 9.64 -2.53
C LYS A 30 -26.15 8.67 -3.11
N LEU A 31 -25.00 9.16 -3.56
CA LEU A 31 -23.92 8.30 -4.05
C LEU A 31 -23.35 7.43 -2.94
N ILE A 32 -23.15 7.99 -1.74
CA ILE A 32 -22.74 7.25 -0.55
C ILE A 32 -23.72 6.10 -0.27
N GLU A 33 -25.02 6.38 -0.25
CA GLU A 33 -26.05 5.37 0.03
C GLU A 33 -26.08 4.25 -1.03
N VAL A 34 -25.98 4.62 -2.31
CA VAL A 34 -25.94 3.64 -3.41
C VAL A 34 -24.68 2.77 -3.33
N ASN A 35 -23.53 3.36 -3.02
CA ASN A 35 -22.28 2.61 -2.88
C ASN A 35 -22.36 1.64 -1.70
N TYR A 36 -22.78 2.14 -0.54
CA TYR A 36 -22.94 1.34 0.69
C TYR A 36 -23.83 0.12 0.48
N ARG A 37 -25.00 0.32 -0.13
CA ARG A 37 -25.91 -0.79 -0.42
C ARG A 37 -25.25 -1.82 -1.34
N ARG A 38 -24.61 -1.38 -2.43
CA ARG A 38 -23.98 -2.30 -3.39
C ARG A 38 -22.78 -3.04 -2.82
N ASN A 39 -21.97 -2.38 -2.00
CA ASN A 39 -20.85 -2.99 -1.30
C ASN A 39 -21.38 -4.06 -0.33
N THR A 40 -22.41 -3.72 0.45
CA THR A 40 -23.09 -4.69 1.33
C THR A 40 -23.63 -5.90 0.57
N ASP A 41 -24.29 -5.67 -0.58
CA ASP A 41 -24.87 -6.73 -1.42
C ASP A 41 -23.80 -7.62 -2.09
N SER A 42 -22.55 -7.14 -2.18
CA SER A 42 -21.45 -7.79 -2.90
C SER A 42 -20.25 -8.07 -2.00
N ASN A 43 -20.49 -8.35 -0.71
CA ASN A 43 -19.42 -8.61 0.25
C ASN A 43 -18.87 -10.03 0.08
N PHE A 44 -17.55 -10.16 -0.16
CA PHE A 44 -16.87 -11.45 -0.37
C PHE A 44 -16.09 -11.98 0.85
N THR A 45 -16.29 -11.37 2.03
CA THR A 45 -15.60 -11.73 3.28
C THR A 45 -15.70 -13.23 3.59
N GLU A 46 -16.90 -13.82 3.50
CA GLU A 46 -17.12 -15.24 3.84
C GLU A 46 -16.36 -16.19 2.89
N GLN A 47 -16.33 -15.87 1.60
CA GLN A 47 -15.61 -16.64 0.59
C GLN A 47 -14.11 -16.61 0.84
N MET A 48 -13.56 -15.43 1.15
CA MET A 48 -12.14 -15.27 1.49
C MET A 48 -11.77 -16.01 2.77
N GLU A 49 -12.60 -15.91 3.81
CA GLU A 49 -12.41 -16.66 5.06
C GLU A 49 -12.41 -18.18 4.84
N THR A 50 -13.32 -18.68 4.01
CA THR A 50 -13.39 -20.10 3.68
C THR A 50 -12.14 -20.56 2.95
N LEU A 51 -11.68 -19.78 1.97
CA LEU A 51 -10.48 -20.10 1.18
C LEU A 51 -9.22 -20.09 2.04
N GLN A 52 -9.05 -19.11 2.92
CA GLN A 52 -7.84 -19.05 3.76
C GLN A 52 -7.82 -20.14 4.83
N LYS A 53 -8.97 -20.47 5.44
CA LYS A 53 -9.07 -21.55 6.45
C LYS A 53 -8.81 -22.94 5.86
N SER A 54 -9.16 -23.14 4.59
CA SER A 54 -8.95 -24.40 3.87
C SER A 54 -7.64 -24.47 3.08
N PHE A 55 -6.83 -23.42 3.10
CA PHE A 55 -5.59 -23.38 2.35
C PHE A 55 -4.58 -24.42 2.86
N VAL A 56 -4.09 -25.26 1.94
CA VAL A 56 -3.01 -26.23 2.16
C VAL A 56 -2.02 -26.10 1.01
N TYR A 57 -0.79 -25.63 1.31
CA TYR A 57 0.20 -25.33 0.26
C TYR A 57 0.48 -26.50 -0.69
N GLY A 58 0.65 -27.71 -0.15
CA GLY A 58 1.01 -28.90 -0.94
C GLY A 58 0.01 -29.19 -2.07
N GLU A 59 -1.29 -29.02 -1.81
CA GLU A 59 -2.38 -29.29 -2.75
C GLU A 59 -2.44 -28.28 -3.91
N GLN A 60 -1.73 -27.15 -3.79
CA GLN A 60 -1.80 -26.03 -4.73
C GLN A 60 -0.45 -25.68 -5.35
N SER A 61 0.59 -26.48 -5.06
CA SER A 61 1.98 -26.17 -5.37
C SER A 61 2.44 -26.55 -6.79
N ASP A 62 1.63 -27.35 -7.50
CA ASP A 62 1.99 -27.90 -8.81
C ASP A 62 1.66 -26.98 -10.00
N SER A 63 1.02 -25.84 -9.74
CA SER A 63 0.65 -24.85 -10.76
C SER A 63 1.20 -23.48 -10.42
N TYR A 64 1.22 -22.57 -11.39
CA TYR A 64 1.45 -21.16 -11.10
C TYR A 64 0.17 -20.52 -10.53
N TRP A 65 0.31 -19.60 -9.57
CA TRP A 65 -0.82 -18.86 -9.01
C TRP A 65 -1.17 -17.59 -9.80
N VAL A 66 -0.31 -17.21 -10.74
CA VAL A 66 -0.44 -16.07 -11.65
C VAL A 66 0.56 -16.26 -12.81
N GLU A 67 0.53 -15.44 -13.85
CA GLU A 67 1.52 -15.56 -14.94
C GLU A 67 2.97 -15.52 -14.43
N PRO A 68 3.89 -16.24 -15.09
CA PRO A 68 5.30 -16.27 -14.69
C PRO A 68 5.98 -14.89 -14.59
N GLU A 69 5.53 -13.88 -15.34
CA GLU A 69 6.03 -12.49 -15.25
C GLU A 69 5.89 -11.92 -13.83
N PHE A 70 4.90 -12.38 -13.07
CA PHE A 70 4.70 -12.05 -11.65
C PHE A 70 5.37 -13.10 -10.76
N SER A 71 6.68 -13.25 -10.94
CA SER A 71 7.52 -14.06 -10.06
C SER A 71 8.58 -13.20 -9.39
N LEU A 72 8.96 -13.61 -8.17
CA LEU A 72 10.08 -13.02 -7.48
C LEU A 72 11.35 -13.22 -8.33
N LEU A 73 12.11 -12.15 -8.55
CA LEU A 73 13.31 -12.08 -9.38
C LEU A 73 13.07 -12.39 -10.87
N TYR A 74 11.83 -12.30 -11.37
CA TYR A 74 11.54 -12.57 -12.79
C TYR A 74 12.48 -11.83 -13.75
N GLY A 75 12.96 -12.56 -14.77
CA GLY A 75 13.84 -12.03 -15.80
C GLY A 75 15.21 -11.59 -15.27
N SER A 76 15.61 -12.03 -14.08
CA SER A 76 16.96 -11.87 -13.55
C SER A 76 17.84 -13.09 -13.89
N PRO A 77 19.18 -12.98 -13.82
CA PRO A 77 20.05 -14.13 -14.04
C PRO A 77 19.73 -15.34 -13.16
N LEU A 78 19.41 -15.12 -11.89
CA LEU A 78 19.04 -16.22 -10.99
C LEU A 78 17.74 -16.89 -11.42
N TYR A 79 16.73 -16.12 -11.79
CA TYR A 79 15.46 -16.70 -12.21
C TYR A 79 15.64 -17.57 -13.46
N GLU A 80 16.47 -17.15 -14.41
CA GLU A 80 16.72 -17.96 -15.61
C GLU A 80 17.43 -19.28 -15.33
N GLU A 81 18.29 -19.33 -14.31
CA GLU A 81 18.98 -20.55 -13.86
C GLU A 81 18.11 -21.48 -13.00
N CYS A 82 16.94 -21.02 -12.54
CA CYS A 82 16.06 -21.80 -11.68
C CYS A 82 15.46 -23.01 -12.39
N SER A 83 15.36 -24.12 -11.65
CA SER A 83 14.55 -25.28 -12.05
C SER A 83 13.06 -24.92 -12.21
N PRO A 84 12.26 -25.72 -12.93
CA PRO A 84 10.82 -25.49 -13.04
C PRO A 84 10.10 -25.39 -11.69
N PHE A 85 10.53 -26.18 -10.70
CA PHE A 85 10.01 -26.12 -9.34
C PHE A 85 10.35 -24.78 -8.67
N GLN A 86 11.61 -24.33 -8.76
CA GLN A 86 12.03 -23.05 -8.19
C GLN A 86 11.33 -21.86 -8.86
N LYS A 87 11.09 -21.90 -10.17
CA LYS A 87 10.31 -20.85 -10.87
C LYS A 87 8.87 -20.76 -10.33
N ARG A 88 8.20 -21.89 -10.09
CA ARG A 88 6.88 -21.91 -9.42
C ARG A 88 6.96 -21.42 -7.98
N ALA A 89 7.96 -21.86 -7.21
CA ALA A 89 8.17 -21.38 -5.85
C ALA A 89 8.38 -19.86 -5.81
N LEU A 90 9.14 -19.27 -6.74
CA LEU A 90 9.32 -17.82 -6.86
C LEU A 90 8.03 -17.09 -7.27
N ASN A 91 7.16 -17.72 -8.04
CA ASN A 91 5.80 -17.21 -8.30
C ASN A 91 4.93 -17.21 -7.04
N HIS A 92 5.02 -18.24 -6.21
CA HIS A 92 4.30 -18.30 -4.93
C HIS A 92 4.87 -17.29 -3.92
N LEU A 93 6.18 -17.12 -3.87
CA LEU A 93 6.84 -16.14 -3.00
C LEU A 93 6.61 -14.68 -3.44
N TYR A 94 6.34 -14.44 -4.73
CA TYR A 94 5.82 -13.15 -5.18
C TYR A 94 4.51 -12.81 -4.49
N TRP A 95 3.59 -13.78 -4.37
CA TRP A 95 2.33 -13.59 -3.63
C TRP A 95 2.57 -13.28 -2.15
N VAL A 96 3.52 -13.95 -1.49
CA VAL A 96 3.89 -13.61 -0.11
C VAL A 96 4.33 -12.15 -0.01
N CYS A 97 5.20 -11.69 -0.92
CA CYS A 97 5.66 -10.30 -0.94
C CYS A 97 4.52 -9.31 -1.22
N PHE A 98 3.63 -9.65 -2.16
CA PHE A 98 2.47 -8.84 -2.53
C PHE A 98 1.45 -8.74 -1.39
N TYR A 99 1.18 -9.84 -0.69
CA TYR A 99 0.32 -9.90 0.49
C TYR A 99 0.89 -9.10 1.66
N ASN A 100 2.19 -9.27 1.97
CA ASN A 100 2.82 -8.50 3.04
C ASN A 100 2.87 -7.00 2.74
N TYR A 101 2.98 -6.62 1.45
CA TYR A 101 2.83 -5.23 1.02
C TYR A 101 1.40 -4.72 1.23
N SER A 102 0.40 -5.52 0.85
CA SER A 102 -1.02 -5.15 0.92
C SER A 102 -1.53 -5.03 2.36
N ILE A 103 -1.12 -5.94 3.26
CA ILE A 103 -1.44 -5.90 4.71
C ILE A 103 -1.10 -4.53 5.32
N GLY A 104 0.02 -3.91 4.94
CA GLY A 104 0.37 -2.56 5.40
C GLY A 104 -0.69 -1.53 5.01
N GLY A 105 -1.15 -1.58 3.76
CA GLY A 105 -2.27 -0.77 3.26
C GLY A 105 -3.53 -0.97 4.09
N GLU A 106 -3.95 -2.23 4.26
CA GLU A 106 -5.22 -2.56 4.94
C GLU A 106 -5.23 -2.12 6.41
N VAL A 107 -4.13 -2.33 7.12
CA VAL A 107 -3.98 -1.86 8.52
C VAL A 107 -4.07 -0.33 8.61
N SER A 108 -3.46 0.38 7.64
CA SER A 108 -3.60 1.84 7.59
C SER A 108 -5.04 2.25 7.31
N THR A 109 -5.70 1.63 6.33
CA THR A 109 -7.09 1.91 5.96
C THR A 109 -8.02 1.80 7.15
N MET A 110 -7.92 0.71 7.94
CA MET A 110 -8.75 0.52 9.13
C MET A 110 -8.64 1.68 10.14
N VAL A 111 -7.42 2.18 10.39
CA VAL A 111 -7.20 3.31 11.32
C VAL A 111 -7.78 4.61 10.74
N TYR A 112 -7.55 4.86 9.46
CA TYR A 112 -7.98 6.11 8.83
C TYR A 112 -9.46 6.19 8.56
N ASN A 113 -10.12 5.05 8.34
CA ASN A 113 -11.58 4.97 8.29
C ASN A 113 -12.17 5.48 9.61
N GLN A 114 -11.64 5.03 10.76
CA GLN A 114 -12.09 5.52 12.07
C GLN A 114 -11.83 7.01 12.28
N LEU A 115 -10.65 7.51 11.90
CA LEU A 115 -10.32 8.94 12.02
C LEU A 115 -11.22 9.81 11.13
N THR A 116 -11.53 9.33 9.93
CA THR A 116 -12.43 10.01 8.99
C THR A 116 -13.85 10.05 9.53
N CYS A 117 -14.36 8.93 10.07
CA CYS A 117 -15.64 8.90 10.78
C CYS A 117 -15.66 9.94 11.91
N GLY A 118 -14.58 10.04 12.70
CA GLY A 118 -14.44 11.04 13.76
C GLY A 118 -14.53 12.49 13.28
N ALA A 119 -14.00 12.80 12.09
CA ALA A 119 -14.07 14.13 11.50
C ALA A 119 -15.43 14.44 10.84
N PHE A 120 -16.10 13.43 10.29
CA PHE A 120 -17.34 13.62 9.50
C PHE A 120 -18.60 13.50 10.36
N TYR A 121 -18.61 12.63 11.37
CA TYR A 121 -19.78 12.37 12.20
C TYR A 121 -20.34 13.63 12.90
N PRO A 122 -19.52 14.54 13.46
CA PRO A 122 -20.02 15.77 14.09
C PRO A 122 -20.72 16.75 13.13
N LEU A 123 -20.53 16.58 11.82
CA LEU A 123 -21.13 17.46 10.80
C LEU A 123 -22.60 17.10 10.50
N GLY A 124 -23.03 15.89 10.88
CA GLY A 124 -24.36 15.35 10.61
C GLY A 124 -24.59 14.97 9.14
N GLY A 125 -25.43 13.96 8.90
CA GLY A 125 -25.82 13.52 7.55
C GLY A 125 -24.82 12.58 6.85
N TYR A 126 -23.69 12.27 7.49
CA TYR A 126 -22.66 11.35 6.99
C TYR A 126 -22.72 9.97 7.66
N GLU A 127 -23.80 9.62 8.34
CA GLU A 127 -23.91 8.37 9.10
C GLU A 127 -23.82 7.14 8.18
N THR A 128 -24.33 7.23 6.97
CA THR A 128 -24.19 6.16 5.96
C THR A 128 -22.75 6.03 5.47
N LEU A 129 -22.00 7.13 5.36
CA LEU A 129 -20.58 7.06 5.04
C LEU A 129 -19.81 6.37 6.15
N CYS A 130 -20.09 6.69 7.41
CA CYS A 130 -19.42 6.02 8.53
C CYS A 130 -19.71 4.51 8.54
N ARG A 131 -20.94 4.09 8.22
CA ARG A 131 -21.29 2.67 8.06
C ARG A 131 -20.55 1.98 6.91
N GLU A 132 -20.36 2.67 5.78
CA GLU A 132 -19.55 2.17 4.67
C GLU A 132 -18.08 1.99 5.08
N LEU A 133 -17.50 2.95 5.79
CA LEU A 133 -16.13 2.87 6.29
C LEU A 133 -15.94 1.79 7.36
N ASP A 134 -16.98 1.52 8.16
CA ASP A 134 -17.00 0.41 9.12
C ASP A 134 -17.10 -0.96 8.42
N LEU A 135 -17.91 -1.06 7.37
CA LEU A 135 -18.00 -2.26 6.52
C LEU A 135 -16.65 -2.55 5.86
N GLU A 136 -16.06 -1.56 5.21
CA GLU A 136 -14.72 -1.65 4.62
C GLU A 136 -13.69 -2.07 5.67
N THR A 137 -13.71 -1.47 6.87
CA THR A 137 -12.84 -1.86 7.99
C THR A 137 -12.98 -3.35 8.36
N SER A 138 -14.18 -3.93 8.25
CA SER A 138 -14.41 -5.35 8.49
C SER A 138 -13.87 -6.23 7.36
N GLN A 139 -14.05 -5.83 6.10
CA GLN A 139 -13.49 -6.49 4.93
C GLN A 139 -11.96 -6.51 4.99
N GLU A 140 -11.33 -5.38 5.33
CA GLU A 140 -9.88 -5.26 5.47
C GLU A 140 -9.27 -6.22 6.51
N ARG A 141 -10.02 -6.56 7.58
CA ARG A 141 -9.56 -7.58 8.54
C ARG A 141 -9.52 -8.96 7.91
N ALA A 142 -10.54 -9.33 7.15
CA ALA A 142 -10.58 -10.59 6.44
C ALA A 142 -9.48 -10.69 5.38
N HIS A 143 -9.17 -9.58 4.69
CA HIS A 143 -8.04 -9.47 3.77
C HIS A 143 -6.72 -9.76 4.49
N VAL A 144 -6.46 -9.07 5.61
CA VAL A 144 -5.23 -9.26 6.41
C VAL A 144 -5.07 -10.69 6.89
N GLU A 145 -6.14 -11.31 7.39
CA GLU A 145 -6.12 -12.70 7.84
C GLU A 145 -5.81 -13.67 6.70
N ALA A 146 -6.45 -13.50 5.55
CA ALA A 146 -6.23 -14.34 4.38
C ALA A 146 -4.78 -14.24 3.88
N PHE A 147 -4.29 -13.01 3.71
CA PHE A 147 -2.94 -12.72 3.27
C PHE A 147 -1.87 -13.29 4.20
N ARG A 148 -2.07 -13.12 5.52
CA ARG A 148 -1.12 -13.61 6.52
C ARG A 148 -1.08 -15.13 6.56
N ASN A 149 -2.24 -15.79 6.59
CA ASN A 149 -2.29 -17.26 6.71
C ASN A 149 -1.68 -17.94 5.47
N VAL A 150 -2.11 -17.52 4.27
CA VAL A 150 -1.56 -18.05 3.01
C VAL A 150 -0.06 -17.77 2.91
N GLY A 151 0.37 -16.55 3.25
CA GLY A 151 1.78 -16.16 3.24
C GLY A 151 2.64 -17.05 4.15
N GLN A 152 2.25 -17.18 5.42
CA GLN A 152 2.98 -17.95 6.42
C GLN A 152 3.08 -19.43 6.05
N GLN A 153 1.98 -20.06 5.65
CA GLN A 153 1.98 -21.47 5.25
C GLN A 153 2.90 -21.72 4.03
N THR A 154 2.88 -20.80 3.06
CA THR A 154 3.73 -20.87 1.87
C THR A 154 5.21 -20.79 2.23
N GLU A 155 5.59 -19.83 3.07
CA GLU A 155 6.99 -19.68 3.49
C GLU A 155 7.49 -20.88 4.29
N LEU A 156 6.69 -21.37 5.23
CA LEU A 156 7.06 -22.54 6.03
C LEU A 156 7.23 -23.78 5.16
N ALA A 157 6.34 -24.00 4.19
CA ALA A 157 6.42 -25.14 3.29
C ALA A 157 7.62 -25.08 2.33
N LEU A 158 7.95 -23.88 1.82
CA LEU A 158 9.04 -23.70 0.85
C LEU A 158 10.43 -23.58 1.49
N MET A 159 10.52 -22.90 2.64
CA MET A 159 11.78 -22.46 3.23
C MET A 159 12.04 -23.04 4.62
N GLY A 160 11.06 -23.71 5.23
CA GLY A 160 11.14 -24.24 6.59
C GLY A 160 11.13 -23.18 7.70
N LYS A 161 11.02 -21.90 7.33
CA LYS A 161 10.96 -20.74 8.22
C LYS A 161 10.32 -19.56 7.50
N THR A 162 9.82 -18.59 8.23
CA THR A 162 9.38 -17.32 7.66
C THR A 162 10.59 -16.40 7.45
N VAL A 163 10.67 -15.77 6.28
CA VAL A 163 11.73 -14.85 5.84
C VAL A 163 11.14 -13.47 5.58
N PHE A 164 9.97 -13.41 4.95
CA PHE A 164 9.28 -12.18 4.56
C PHE A 164 8.27 -11.69 5.63
N ASP A 165 8.18 -12.34 6.80
CA ASP A 165 7.19 -12.19 7.90
C ASP A 165 7.06 -10.80 8.56
N ARG A 166 7.66 -9.78 7.97
CA ARG A 166 7.43 -8.42 8.41
C ARG A 166 6.39 -7.83 7.47
N PRO A 167 5.28 -7.26 8.00
CA PRO A 167 4.60 -6.22 7.27
C PRO A 167 5.70 -5.26 6.82
N MET A 168 5.85 -5.07 5.51
CA MET A 168 6.74 -4.02 5.01
C MET A 168 6.36 -2.76 5.79
N PRO A 169 7.32 -2.02 6.39
CA PRO A 169 7.02 -0.95 7.35
C PRO A 169 5.82 -0.13 6.87
N ASN A 170 4.72 -0.17 7.62
CA ASN A 170 3.51 0.49 7.18
C ASN A 170 3.82 1.98 7.00
N TYR A 171 3.37 2.59 5.91
CA TYR A 171 3.82 3.92 5.47
C TYR A 171 3.57 5.03 6.47
N VAL A 172 2.62 4.85 7.38
CA VAL A 172 2.35 5.76 8.49
C VAL A 172 3.49 5.69 9.49
N GLU A 173 3.98 4.51 9.87
CA GLU A 173 5.23 4.35 10.62
C GLU A 173 6.49 4.60 9.77
N ALA A 174 6.56 4.25 8.49
CA ALA A 174 7.72 4.61 7.66
C ALA A 174 7.85 6.14 7.48
N ALA A 175 6.71 6.86 7.42
CA ALA A 175 6.67 8.33 7.36
C ALA A 175 6.70 9.02 8.73
N LEU A 176 6.26 8.36 9.82
CA LEU A 176 6.25 8.91 11.19
C LEU A 176 7.39 8.41 12.09
N THR A 177 7.96 7.24 11.80
CA THR A 177 8.83 6.48 12.71
C THR A 177 10.05 5.84 12.07
N HIS A 178 10.41 5.99 10.79
CA HIS A 178 11.72 5.47 10.30
C HIS A 178 12.89 6.06 11.11
N PRO A 179 13.51 5.31 12.04
CA PRO A 179 14.53 5.83 12.93
C PRO A 179 15.85 5.19 12.54
N GLN A 180 16.25 5.22 11.26
CA GLN A 180 17.59 4.78 10.84
C GLN A 180 18.15 5.62 9.69
N ARG A 181 18.33 6.93 9.96
CA ARG A 181 19.57 7.65 9.65
C ARG A 181 19.81 8.64 10.79
N GLY A 182 20.98 8.56 11.42
CA GLY A 182 21.28 9.19 12.70
C GLY A 182 21.03 10.71 12.80
N ALA A 183 20.83 11.15 14.04
CA ALA A 183 21.01 12.51 14.55
C ALA A 183 20.34 13.66 13.77
N ARG A 184 18.99 13.73 13.74
CA ARG A 184 18.25 14.99 13.49
C ARG A 184 16.78 14.95 13.96
N LEU A 185 16.58 14.63 15.24
CA LEU A 185 15.31 14.09 15.77
C LEU A 185 14.22 15.07 16.24
N PHE A 186 14.29 16.39 16.00
CA PHE A 186 13.21 17.30 16.47
C PHE A 186 12.47 18.07 15.37
N VAL A 187 13.04 18.24 14.18
CA VAL A 187 12.44 19.08 13.11
C VAL A 187 11.79 18.23 12.01
N GLN A 188 12.09 16.93 11.93
CA GLN A 188 11.67 16.05 10.82
C GLN A 188 10.31 15.35 11.02
N ASN A 189 9.81 15.23 12.25
CA ASN A 189 8.55 14.52 12.56
C ASN A 189 7.33 15.44 12.70
N PHE A 190 7.55 16.77 12.75
CA PHE A 190 6.49 17.77 12.85
C PHE A 190 5.40 17.63 11.77
N PRO A 191 5.74 17.42 10.47
CA PRO A 191 4.72 17.43 9.43
C PRO A 191 3.80 16.20 9.47
N ALA A 192 4.32 15.05 9.88
CA ALA A 192 3.57 13.81 9.95
C ALA A 192 2.72 13.75 11.25
N GLN A 193 3.23 14.26 12.37
CA GLN A 193 2.43 14.44 13.60
C GLN A 193 1.31 15.47 13.41
N TYR A 194 1.57 16.56 12.69
CA TYR A 194 0.56 17.55 12.32
C TYR A 194 -0.50 16.96 11.39
N TYR A 195 -0.10 16.15 10.41
CA TYR A 195 -1.02 15.44 9.53
C TYR A 195 -1.95 14.52 10.34
N ALA A 196 -1.38 13.69 11.22
CA ALA A 196 -2.14 12.77 12.08
C ALA A 196 -3.10 13.48 13.04
N SER A 197 -2.67 14.56 13.69
CA SER A 197 -3.50 15.32 14.63
C SER A 197 -4.61 16.12 13.93
N SER A 198 -4.37 16.57 12.69
CA SER A 198 -5.36 17.34 11.92
C SER A 198 -6.45 16.46 11.31
N MET A 199 -6.17 15.19 10.98
CA MET A 199 -7.17 14.31 10.34
C MET A 199 -8.43 14.12 11.18
N GLY A 200 -8.32 13.97 12.50
CA GLY A 200 -9.51 13.79 13.35
C GLY A 200 -10.36 15.05 13.56
N THR A 201 -9.89 16.22 13.10
CA THR A 201 -10.51 17.53 13.38
C THR A 201 -10.78 18.37 12.14
N SER A 202 -10.14 18.05 11.00
CA SER A 202 -10.35 18.69 9.71
C SER A 202 -10.96 17.71 8.71
N PRO A 203 -12.23 17.92 8.31
CA PRO A 203 -12.88 17.11 7.28
C PRO A 203 -12.14 17.16 5.94
N PHE A 204 -11.52 18.30 5.59
CA PHE A 204 -10.69 18.40 4.40
C PHE A 204 -9.46 17.51 4.48
N VAL A 205 -8.68 17.57 5.57
CA VAL A 205 -7.46 16.76 5.71
C VAL A 205 -7.81 15.27 5.76
N ALA A 206 -8.89 14.90 6.46
CA ALA A 206 -9.44 13.54 6.43
C ALA A 206 -9.80 13.10 5.00
N SER A 207 -10.47 13.95 4.22
CA SER A 207 -10.73 13.67 2.81
C SER A 207 -9.46 13.39 2.02
N GLN A 208 -8.40 14.16 2.25
CA GLN A 208 -7.17 14.06 1.47
C GLN A 208 -6.27 12.87 1.83
N TYR A 209 -6.54 12.17 2.93
CA TYR A 209 -6.01 10.83 3.12
C TYR A 209 -6.45 9.89 1.99
N TYR A 210 -7.69 9.99 1.51
CA TYR A 210 -8.16 9.12 0.43
C TYR A 210 -7.54 9.47 -0.93
N THR A 211 -7.01 10.68 -1.11
CA THR A 211 -6.14 11.00 -2.27
C THR A 211 -4.81 10.25 -2.17
N VAL A 212 -4.19 10.27 -0.99
CA VAL A 212 -2.94 9.56 -0.68
C VAL A 212 -3.12 8.04 -0.84
N ARG A 213 -4.21 7.48 -0.33
CA ARG A 213 -4.60 6.08 -0.51
C ARG A 213 -4.84 5.75 -1.97
N GLY A 214 -5.64 6.55 -2.68
CA GLY A 214 -5.93 6.33 -4.11
C GLY A 214 -4.68 6.25 -4.98
N LEU A 215 -3.71 7.15 -4.77
CA LEU A 215 -2.42 7.11 -5.46
C LEU A 215 -1.65 5.80 -5.25
N ARG A 216 -1.80 5.16 -4.07
CA ARG A 216 -1.21 3.85 -3.76
C ARG A 216 -2.02 2.70 -4.35
N ASN A 217 -3.33 2.72 -4.19
CA ASN A 217 -4.21 1.64 -4.68
C ASN A 217 -4.13 1.53 -6.21
N ILE A 218 -3.95 2.63 -6.95
CA ILE A 218 -3.73 2.56 -8.41
C ILE A 218 -2.54 1.67 -8.78
N GLN A 219 -1.48 1.68 -7.97
CA GLN A 219 -0.30 0.86 -8.22
C GLN A 219 -0.60 -0.63 -8.02
N LEU A 220 -1.43 -0.95 -7.03
CA LEU A 220 -1.93 -2.31 -6.78
C LEU A 220 -2.86 -2.75 -7.91
N LYS A 221 -3.82 -1.91 -8.30
CA LYS A 221 -4.85 -2.20 -9.31
C LYS A 221 -4.31 -2.56 -10.67
N VAL A 222 -3.20 -1.94 -11.08
CA VAL A 222 -2.53 -2.27 -12.34
C VAL A 222 -2.17 -3.77 -12.41
N LYS A 223 -1.94 -4.43 -11.26
CA LYS A 223 -1.61 -5.84 -11.13
C LYS A 223 -2.82 -6.70 -10.76
N GLU A 224 -3.62 -6.27 -9.78
CA GLU A 224 -4.79 -7.01 -9.29
C GLU A 224 -5.80 -7.30 -10.40
N TYR A 225 -5.96 -6.37 -11.36
CA TYR A 225 -6.78 -6.63 -12.53
C TYR A 225 -6.29 -7.86 -13.30
N ARG A 226 -4.97 -8.02 -13.49
CA ARG A 226 -4.43 -9.19 -14.17
C ARG A 226 -4.56 -10.45 -13.33
N HIS A 227 -4.35 -10.37 -12.02
CA HIS A 227 -4.57 -11.50 -11.11
C HIS A 227 -6.02 -12.00 -11.15
N SER A 228 -6.98 -11.07 -11.10
CA SER A 228 -8.41 -11.36 -11.23
C SER A 228 -8.74 -11.98 -12.60
N GLN A 229 -8.13 -11.50 -13.69
CA GLN A 229 -8.31 -12.09 -15.00
C GLN A 229 -7.76 -13.52 -15.07
N TYR A 230 -6.59 -13.76 -14.48
CA TYR A 230 -5.98 -15.09 -14.44
C TYR A 230 -6.91 -16.10 -13.75
N CYS A 231 -7.49 -15.73 -12.60
CA CYS A 231 -8.49 -16.55 -11.91
C CYS A 231 -9.67 -16.90 -12.84
N GLN A 232 -10.25 -15.91 -13.50
CA GLN A 232 -11.38 -16.12 -14.42
C GLN A 232 -11.01 -16.93 -15.66
N GLU A 233 -9.77 -16.82 -16.14
CA GLU A 233 -9.27 -17.61 -17.27
C GLU A 233 -9.17 -19.09 -16.89
N LEU A 234 -8.69 -19.42 -15.69
CA LEU A 234 -8.65 -20.79 -15.17
C LEU A 234 -10.07 -21.37 -15.04
N GLU A 235 -10.99 -20.63 -14.44
CA GLU A 235 -12.40 -21.03 -14.30
C GLU A 235 -13.04 -21.35 -15.65
N LYS A 236 -12.87 -20.46 -16.65
CA LYS A 236 -13.44 -20.64 -18.00
C LYS A 236 -12.90 -21.87 -18.72
N LYS A 237 -11.65 -22.26 -18.44
CA LYS A 237 -11.04 -23.45 -19.02
C LYS A 237 -11.38 -24.73 -18.24
N GLY A 238 -12.04 -24.61 -17.08
CA GLY A 238 -12.25 -25.73 -16.17
C GLY A 238 -10.94 -26.25 -15.55
N GLU A 239 -9.92 -25.40 -15.48
CA GLU A 239 -8.65 -25.70 -14.83
C GLU A 239 -8.75 -25.48 -13.31
N PHE A 240 -7.82 -26.07 -12.56
CA PHE A 240 -7.74 -25.86 -11.12
C PHE A 240 -7.44 -24.39 -10.80
N VAL A 241 -8.22 -23.80 -9.90
CA VAL A 241 -8.05 -22.43 -9.42
C VAL A 241 -7.37 -22.48 -8.04
N PRO A 242 -6.10 -22.06 -7.92
CA PRO A 242 -5.45 -21.95 -6.63
C PRO A 242 -6.16 -20.93 -5.73
N SER A 243 -6.30 -21.24 -4.43
CA SER A 243 -6.89 -20.33 -3.44
C SER A 243 -6.27 -18.92 -3.47
N PRO A 244 -4.95 -18.73 -3.66
CA PRO A 244 -4.38 -17.38 -3.77
C PRO A 244 -4.91 -16.56 -4.95
N ALA A 245 -5.15 -17.21 -6.10
CA ALA A 245 -5.76 -16.56 -7.26
C ALA A 245 -7.21 -16.17 -6.97
N ALA A 246 -7.99 -17.07 -6.34
CA ALA A 246 -9.37 -16.80 -5.96
C ALA A 246 -9.51 -15.73 -4.87
N ILE A 247 -8.67 -15.77 -3.82
CA ILE A 247 -8.58 -14.75 -2.77
C ILE A 247 -8.36 -13.37 -3.40
N SER A 248 -7.46 -13.29 -4.37
CA SER A 248 -7.12 -12.03 -5.02
C SER A 248 -8.18 -11.54 -5.99
N HIS A 249 -8.94 -12.46 -6.59
CA HIS A 249 -10.13 -12.12 -7.33
C HIS A 249 -11.18 -11.46 -6.42
N TYR A 250 -11.47 -12.05 -5.26
CA TYR A 250 -12.43 -11.49 -4.31
C TYR A 250 -11.95 -10.17 -3.71
N HIS A 251 -10.68 -10.08 -3.32
CA HIS A 251 -10.07 -8.82 -2.87
C HIS A 251 -10.21 -7.71 -3.92
N TYR A 252 -9.96 -8.01 -5.20
CA TYR A 252 -10.14 -7.06 -6.29
C TYR A 252 -11.61 -6.56 -6.41
N LEU A 253 -12.60 -7.41 -6.14
CA LEU A 253 -14.01 -7.02 -6.18
C LEU A 253 -14.39 -6.08 -5.02
N ASP A 254 -13.91 -6.36 -3.80
CA ASP A 254 -14.09 -5.46 -2.65
C ASP A 254 -13.37 -4.11 -2.90
N GLU A 255 -12.13 -4.14 -3.41
CA GLU A 255 -11.33 -2.95 -3.74
C GLU A 255 -11.96 -2.06 -4.85
N ALA A 256 -12.91 -2.59 -5.62
CA ALA A 256 -13.70 -1.77 -6.54
C ALA A 256 -14.58 -0.77 -5.78
N PHE A 257 -15.25 -1.22 -4.71
CA PHE A 257 -16.08 -0.37 -3.86
C PHE A 257 -15.22 0.58 -3.00
N HIS A 258 -14.13 0.08 -2.43
CA HIS A 258 -13.19 0.87 -1.62
C HIS A 258 -12.62 2.06 -2.42
N THR A 259 -12.31 1.83 -3.70
CA THR A 259 -11.85 2.91 -4.58
C THR A 259 -12.95 3.90 -4.93
N ALA A 260 -14.19 3.44 -5.15
CA ALA A 260 -15.31 4.34 -5.39
C ALA A 260 -15.57 5.24 -4.17
N THR A 261 -15.55 4.66 -2.96
CA THR A 261 -15.63 5.38 -1.69
C THR A 261 -14.48 6.38 -1.55
N SER A 262 -13.24 5.94 -1.80
CA SER A 262 -12.06 6.80 -1.73
C SER A 262 -12.15 7.99 -2.69
N GLN A 263 -12.55 7.76 -3.95
CA GLN A 263 -12.72 8.81 -4.95
C GLN A 263 -13.80 9.82 -4.56
N LEU A 264 -14.96 9.33 -4.10
CA LEU A 264 -16.05 10.17 -3.64
C LEU A 264 -15.60 11.07 -2.49
N ILE A 265 -14.90 10.51 -1.49
CA ILE A 265 -14.41 11.27 -0.33
C ILE A 265 -13.36 12.31 -0.75
N SER A 266 -12.39 11.90 -1.56
CA SER A 266 -11.21 12.71 -1.88
C SER A 266 -11.47 13.80 -2.91
N HIS A 267 -12.35 13.58 -3.89
CA HIS A 267 -12.54 14.48 -5.04
C HIS A 267 -13.86 15.26 -5.01
N ASP A 268 -14.88 14.71 -4.36
CA ASP A 268 -16.22 15.30 -4.37
C ASP A 268 -16.62 15.82 -3.00
N LEU A 269 -16.53 15.01 -1.94
CA LEU A 269 -16.99 15.41 -0.60
C LEU A 269 -16.19 16.56 0.00
N TYR A 270 -14.89 16.67 -0.30
CA TYR A 270 -14.09 17.77 0.25
C TYR A 270 -14.62 19.16 -0.14
N LYS A 271 -15.38 19.25 -1.25
CA LYS A 271 -15.99 20.48 -1.75
C LYS A 271 -17.25 20.89 -0.98
N ASP A 272 -17.82 19.99 -0.17
CA ASP A 272 -18.94 20.28 0.71
C ASP A 272 -18.50 21.03 1.99
N PHE A 273 -17.17 21.13 2.21
CA PHE A 273 -16.55 21.78 3.38
C PHE A 273 -16.03 23.19 3.04
N PRO A 274 -15.75 24.02 4.07
CA PRO A 274 -15.10 25.31 3.85
C PRO A 274 -13.80 25.19 3.06
N VAL A 275 -13.46 26.25 2.32
CA VAL A 275 -12.20 26.34 1.58
C VAL A 275 -11.02 26.02 2.50
N PRO A 276 -10.13 25.09 2.12
CA PRO A 276 -9.06 24.65 3.00
C PRO A 276 -8.09 25.78 3.29
N SER A 277 -7.72 25.91 4.56
CA SER A 277 -6.67 26.83 5.01
C SER A 277 -5.31 26.47 4.41
N VAL A 278 -4.39 27.43 4.43
CA VAL A 278 -3.00 27.20 3.96
C VAL A 278 -2.34 26.03 4.69
N ALA A 279 -2.63 25.84 5.99
CA ALA A 279 -2.06 24.77 6.78
C ALA A 279 -2.63 23.39 6.39
N GLU A 280 -3.94 23.31 6.11
CA GLU A 280 -4.58 22.09 5.62
C GLU A 280 -4.11 21.70 4.21
N GLN A 281 -4.00 22.68 3.30
CA GLN A 281 -3.43 22.45 1.97
C GLN A 281 -1.97 21.99 2.05
N PHE A 282 -1.19 22.58 2.96
CA PHE A 282 0.18 22.17 3.22
C PHE A 282 0.25 20.71 3.69
N ALA A 283 -0.59 20.31 4.65
CA ALA A 283 -0.68 18.93 5.14
C ALA A 283 -1.03 17.94 4.02
N ALA A 284 -2.08 18.23 3.24
CA ALA A 284 -2.50 17.37 2.13
C ALA A 284 -1.39 17.20 1.08
N ASN A 285 -0.72 18.29 0.71
CA ASN A 285 0.38 18.25 -0.26
C ASN A 285 1.61 17.50 0.25
N LEU A 286 1.90 17.53 1.55
CA LEU A 286 2.96 16.72 2.13
C LEU A 286 2.66 15.23 2.08
N GLY A 287 1.40 14.83 2.29
CA GLY A 287 0.98 13.43 2.12
C GLY A 287 1.26 12.93 0.70
N ILE A 288 0.83 13.70 -0.31
CA ILE A 288 1.03 13.36 -1.73
C ILE A 288 2.52 13.36 -2.12
N TYR A 289 3.29 14.32 -1.60
CA TYR A 289 4.74 14.36 -1.77
C TYR A 289 5.42 13.13 -1.17
N GLY A 290 5.00 12.73 0.03
CA GLY A 290 5.50 11.55 0.73
C GLY A 290 5.24 10.27 -0.06
N VAL A 291 4.02 10.09 -0.59
CA VAL A 291 3.67 8.94 -1.44
C VAL A 291 4.58 8.87 -2.66
N GLN A 292 4.72 9.97 -3.42
CA GLN A 292 5.59 9.99 -4.60
C GLN A 292 7.03 9.57 -4.28
N ARG A 293 7.56 9.96 -3.12
CA ARG A 293 8.91 9.56 -2.70
C ARG A 293 9.06 8.07 -2.46
N THR A 294 8.00 7.39 -2.05
CA THR A 294 8.03 5.93 -1.83
C THR A 294 7.88 5.15 -3.11
N ILE A 295 7.37 5.76 -4.18
CA ILE A 295 7.00 5.08 -5.44
C ILE A 295 7.83 5.58 -6.64
N GLN A 296 8.93 6.28 -6.35
CA GLN A 296 9.90 6.75 -7.35
C GLN A 296 11.00 5.71 -7.66
N THR A 297 10.81 4.46 -7.22
CA THR A 297 11.77 3.36 -7.37
C THR A 297 11.21 2.28 -8.29
N LEU A 298 12.11 1.63 -9.02
CA LEU A 298 11.84 0.42 -9.79
C LEU A 298 12.55 -0.73 -9.11
N SER A 299 11.80 -1.76 -8.69
CA SER A 299 12.36 -2.97 -8.11
C SER A 299 12.72 -3.97 -9.21
N GLY A 300 13.95 -4.49 -9.18
CA GLY A 300 14.36 -5.62 -10.02
C GLY A 300 13.93 -6.97 -9.45
N ALA A 301 13.57 -7.02 -8.16
CA ALA A 301 13.22 -8.27 -7.49
C ALA A 301 11.73 -8.57 -7.42
N VAL A 302 10.86 -7.56 -7.35
CA VAL A 302 9.43 -7.79 -7.20
C VAL A 302 8.68 -7.00 -8.28
N PRO A 303 8.53 -7.58 -9.50
CA PRO A 303 7.91 -6.88 -10.62
C PRO A 303 6.58 -6.23 -10.25
N GLY A 304 6.47 -4.94 -10.52
CA GLY A 304 5.26 -4.16 -10.26
C GLY A 304 5.03 -3.76 -8.79
N ILE A 305 5.88 -4.12 -7.82
CA ILE A 305 5.88 -3.49 -6.49
C ILE A 305 6.91 -2.34 -6.49
N PHE A 306 6.44 -1.11 -6.28
CA PHE A 306 7.28 0.09 -6.26
C PHE A 306 7.87 0.30 -4.87
N ALA A 307 8.82 -0.57 -4.51
CA ALA A 307 9.56 -0.52 -3.26
C ALA A 307 11.06 -0.39 -3.53
N ASP A 308 11.85 -0.07 -2.50
CA ASP A 308 13.30 0.03 -2.61
C ASP A 308 13.91 -1.38 -2.52
N ASP A 309 14.69 -1.76 -3.52
CA ASP A 309 15.38 -3.05 -3.56
C ASP A 309 16.35 -3.24 -2.38
N ALA A 310 16.82 -2.15 -1.76
CA ALA A 310 17.63 -2.21 -0.54
C ALA A 310 16.93 -2.96 0.60
N ASP A 311 15.60 -2.89 0.68
CA ASP A 311 14.81 -3.58 1.70
C ASP A 311 14.71 -5.09 1.40
N TYR A 312 14.81 -5.48 0.13
CA TYR A 312 14.74 -6.89 -0.29
C TYR A 312 16.09 -7.60 -0.31
N MET A 313 17.21 -6.89 -0.48
CA MET A 313 18.54 -7.53 -0.53
C MET A 313 18.81 -8.49 0.66
N PRO A 314 18.53 -8.12 1.93
CA PRO A 314 18.74 -9.03 3.05
C PRO A 314 17.77 -10.21 3.04
N LEU A 315 16.52 -10.00 2.60
CA LEU A 315 15.49 -11.04 2.57
C LEU A 315 15.79 -12.08 1.49
N ILE A 316 16.16 -11.62 0.28
CA ILE A 316 16.61 -12.50 -0.80
C ILE A 316 17.87 -13.25 -0.38
N TRP A 317 18.85 -12.58 0.23
CA TRP A 317 20.04 -13.26 0.73
C TRP A 317 19.71 -14.38 1.73
N GLN A 318 18.75 -14.17 2.64
CA GLN A 318 18.29 -15.20 3.56
C GLN A 318 17.54 -16.33 2.85
N MET A 319 16.64 -16.00 1.91
CA MET A 319 15.89 -16.98 1.11
C MET A 319 16.83 -17.92 0.35
N LEU A 320 17.88 -17.40 -0.27
CA LEU A 320 18.83 -18.21 -1.05
C LEU A 320 19.60 -19.24 -0.21
N GLN A 321 19.70 -19.03 1.09
CA GLN A 321 20.34 -19.97 2.02
C GLN A 321 19.36 -21.01 2.60
N THR A 322 18.06 -20.90 2.30
CA THR A 322 17.06 -21.89 2.72
C THR A 322 17.15 -23.17 1.88
N PRO A 323 16.53 -24.28 2.29
CA PRO A 323 16.51 -25.51 1.49
C PRO A 323 15.97 -25.35 0.06
N LEU A 324 15.22 -24.28 -0.24
CA LEU A 324 14.73 -23.99 -1.58
C LEU A 324 15.86 -23.77 -2.61
N PHE A 325 17.00 -23.24 -2.16
CA PHE A 325 18.15 -22.92 -3.01
C PHE A 325 19.47 -23.52 -2.50
N GLY A 326 19.63 -23.67 -1.18
CA GLY A 326 20.76 -24.35 -0.54
C GLY A 326 22.10 -23.65 -0.74
N MET A 327 22.11 -22.35 -1.08
CA MET A 327 23.35 -21.61 -1.32
C MET A 327 24.10 -21.35 -0.01
N SER A 328 25.42 -21.36 -0.07
CA SER A 328 26.24 -20.78 0.99
C SER A 328 26.03 -19.27 1.09
N ALA A 329 26.38 -18.68 2.24
CA ALA A 329 26.30 -17.23 2.46
C ALA A 329 27.06 -16.42 1.39
N ARG A 330 28.18 -16.94 0.87
CA ARG A 330 28.97 -16.32 -0.18
C ARG A 330 28.27 -16.37 -1.53
N GLU A 331 27.81 -17.55 -1.95
CA GLU A 331 27.07 -17.73 -3.20
C GLU A 331 25.81 -16.87 -3.22
N ALA A 332 25.07 -16.84 -2.11
CA ALA A 332 23.90 -15.99 -1.95
C ALA A 332 24.23 -14.48 -2.08
N CYS A 333 25.36 -14.03 -1.52
CA CYS A 333 25.78 -12.62 -1.63
C CYS A 333 26.16 -12.24 -3.07
N GLU A 334 26.89 -13.12 -3.77
CA GLU A 334 27.24 -12.95 -5.18
C GLU A 334 25.98 -12.95 -6.07
N ALA A 335 25.01 -13.83 -5.78
CA ALA A 335 23.72 -13.83 -6.45
C ALA A 335 22.96 -12.52 -6.22
N VAL A 336 22.85 -12.02 -4.98
CA VAL A 336 22.23 -10.71 -4.70
C VAL A 336 22.90 -9.60 -5.49
N GLN A 337 24.23 -9.58 -5.59
CA GLN A 337 24.92 -8.58 -6.41
C GLN A 337 24.47 -8.64 -7.87
N LYS A 338 24.51 -9.84 -8.48
CA LYS A 338 24.15 -10.06 -9.89
C LYS A 338 22.72 -9.65 -10.19
N ASN A 339 21.78 -9.98 -9.30
CA ASN A 339 20.36 -9.69 -9.50
C ASN A 339 20.04 -8.21 -9.32
N PHE A 340 20.61 -7.53 -8.33
CA PHE A 340 20.17 -6.16 -8.00
C PHE A 340 21.02 -5.06 -8.64
N CYS A 341 22.28 -5.32 -8.98
CA CYS A 341 23.23 -4.29 -9.41
C CYS A 341 23.45 -4.23 -10.93
N HIS A 342 22.79 -5.10 -11.69
CA HIS A 342 22.92 -5.18 -13.14
C HIS A 342 21.55 -5.07 -13.81
N GLU A 343 21.49 -4.47 -14.99
CA GLU A 343 20.26 -4.37 -15.77
C GLU A 343 19.84 -5.75 -16.28
N HIS A 344 18.54 -6.03 -16.23
CA HIS A 344 17.92 -7.28 -16.68
C HIS A 344 16.41 -7.06 -16.91
N ASP A 345 15.71 -8.06 -17.47
CA ASP A 345 14.33 -7.92 -17.95
C ASP A 345 13.32 -7.53 -16.85
N GLY A 346 13.54 -8.00 -15.61
CA GLY A 346 12.76 -7.60 -14.44
C GLY A 346 12.66 -6.08 -14.24
N PHE A 347 13.75 -5.32 -14.48
CA PHE A 347 13.71 -3.85 -14.40
C PHE A 347 12.88 -3.22 -15.51
N HIS A 348 12.89 -3.80 -16.72
CA HIS A 348 12.08 -3.31 -17.84
C HIS A 348 10.59 -3.58 -17.60
N VAL A 349 10.24 -4.74 -17.05
CA VAL A 349 8.88 -5.06 -16.61
C VAL A 349 8.43 -4.09 -15.52
N ALA A 350 9.26 -3.84 -14.51
CA ALA A 350 8.96 -2.87 -13.45
C ALA A 350 8.75 -1.45 -14.01
N ALA A 351 9.59 -1.02 -14.96
CA ALA A 351 9.46 0.29 -15.62
C ALA A 351 8.14 0.43 -16.39
N LYS A 352 7.72 -0.62 -17.11
CA LYS A 352 6.44 -0.68 -17.83
C LYS A 352 5.25 -0.49 -16.88
N TYR A 353 5.23 -1.24 -15.77
CA TYR A 353 4.16 -1.12 -14.78
C TYR A 353 4.17 0.25 -14.08
N HIS A 354 5.35 0.78 -13.79
CA HIS A 354 5.51 2.11 -13.20
C HIS A 354 4.96 3.21 -14.12
N GLN A 355 5.28 3.17 -15.41
CA GLN A 355 4.79 4.13 -16.39
C GLN A 355 3.26 4.10 -16.51
N ARG A 356 2.66 2.90 -16.50
CA ARG A 356 1.20 2.76 -16.49
C ARG A 356 0.59 3.36 -15.23
N ALA A 357 1.14 3.03 -14.05
CA ALA A 357 0.68 3.59 -12.79
C ALA A 357 0.83 5.12 -12.73
N LEU A 358 1.91 5.69 -13.28
CA LEU A 358 2.09 7.15 -13.38
C LEU A 358 0.98 7.78 -14.22
N SER A 359 0.67 7.20 -15.38
CA SER A 359 -0.40 7.71 -16.25
C SER A 359 -1.76 7.69 -15.54
N ASP A 360 -2.08 6.61 -14.86
CA ASP A 360 -3.36 6.48 -14.15
C ASP A 360 -3.42 7.37 -12.90
N ASN A 361 -2.30 7.55 -12.19
CA ASN A 361 -2.19 8.49 -11.08
C ASN A 361 -2.35 9.96 -11.53
N LEU A 362 -1.82 10.35 -12.68
CA LEU A 362 -1.99 11.70 -13.24
C LEU A 362 -3.47 11.99 -13.54
N LYS A 363 -4.19 11.03 -14.12
CA LYS A 363 -5.64 11.13 -14.35
C LYS A 363 -6.41 11.17 -13.03
N TYR A 364 -5.98 10.39 -12.04
CA TYR A 364 -6.62 10.36 -10.74
C TYR A 364 -6.57 11.74 -10.09
N ILE A 365 -5.40 12.39 -9.98
CA ILE A 365 -5.30 13.69 -9.32
C ILE A 365 -5.81 14.87 -10.17
N GLU A 366 -6.33 14.61 -11.37
CA GLU A 366 -6.86 15.63 -12.26
C GLU A 366 -8.06 16.35 -11.61
N GLY A 367 -8.08 17.68 -11.73
CA GLY A 367 -9.16 18.49 -11.16
C GLY A 367 -9.03 18.83 -9.66
N LEU A 368 -8.03 18.28 -8.96
CA LEU A 368 -7.71 18.71 -7.60
C LEU A 368 -7.03 20.11 -7.64
N ASP A 369 -7.69 21.10 -7.06
CA ASP A 369 -7.35 22.53 -7.18
C ASP A 369 -6.32 23.02 -6.15
N TYR A 370 -6.16 22.32 -5.03
CA TYR A 370 -5.25 22.68 -3.94
C TYR A 370 -3.81 22.14 -4.09
N LEU A 371 -3.50 21.43 -5.18
CA LEU A 371 -2.20 20.78 -5.36
C LEU A 371 -1.07 21.75 -5.72
N TRP A 372 0.10 21.57 -5.09
CA TRP A 372 1.36 22.17 -5.52
C TRP A 372 1.73 21.72 -6.95
N PRO A 373 2.41 22.56 -7.74
CA PRO A 373 2.83 22.20 -9.10
C PRO A 373 3.59 20.87 -9.18
N LEU A 374 4.51 20.63 -8.23
CA LEU A 374 5.27 19.38 -8.17
C LEU A 374 4.38 18.14 -7.98
N ASN A 375 3.31 18.27 -7.18
CA ASN A 375 2.36 17.18 -6.92
C ASN A 375 1.38 17.00 -8.08
N ARG A 376 0.89 18.10 -8.67
CA ARG A 376 0.00 18.09 -9.85
C ARG A 376 0.61 17.37 -11.04
N GLU A 377 1.93 17.47 -11.18
CA GLU A 377 2.70 16.82 -12.26
C GLU A 377 3.32 15.49 -11.83
N LEU A 378 3.13 15.05 -10.59
CA LEU A 378 3.76 13.86 -9.99
C LEU A 378 5.26 13.75 -10.27
N ARG A 379 5.98 14.88 -10.25
CA ARG A 379 7.37 14.97 -10.78
C ARG A 379 8.33 14.01 -10.11
N LEU A 380 8.14 13.73 -8.82
CA LEU A 380 9.02 12.80 -8.09
C LEU A 380 8.80 11.36 -8.52
N MET A 381 7.54 10.92 -8.63
CA MET A 381 7.21 9.60 -9.18
C MET A 381 7.76 9.49 -10.61
N GLY A 382 7.50 10.48 -11.46
CA GLY A 382 7.97 10.52 -12.84
C GLY A 382 9.50 10.59 -13.03
N SER A 383 10.27 10.75 -11.95
CA SER A 383 11.74 10.74 -12.00
C SER A 383 12.36 9.33 -11.89
N ALA A 384 11.55 8.28 -11.79
CA ALA A 384 12.01 6.90 -11.70
C ALA A 384 12.66 6.45 -13.03
N THR A 385 13.87 5.90 -12.95
CA THR A 385 14.57 5.32 -14.12
C THR A 385 15.37 4.08 -13.68
N ILE A 386 15.58 3.15 -14.62
CA ILE A 386 16.38 1.94 -14.38
C ILE A 386 17.80 2.32 -13.93
N ALA A 387 18.44 3.27 -14.62
CA ALA A 387 19.77 3.76 -14.25
C ALA A 387 19.85 4.32 -12.81
N LYS A 388 18.81 5.04 -12.36
CA LYS A 388 18.73 5.56 -10.99
C LYS A 388 18.56 4.42 -9.97
N SER A 389 17.70 3.44 -10.26
CA SER A 389 17.54 2.24 -9.43
C SER A 389 18.86 1.46 -9.31
N LEU A 390 19.51 1.13 -10.42
CA LEU A 390 20.78 0.38 -10.42
C LEU A 390 21.89 1.09 -9.63
N LYS A 391 22.00 2.42 -9.79
CA LYS A 391 22.94 3.22 -9.01
C LYS A 391 22.66 3.15 -7.52
N ASN A 392 21.40 3.26 -7.11
CA ASN A 392 21.01 3.15 -5.71
C ASN A 392 21.26 1.74 -5.18
N ASN A 393 20.93 0.71 -5.96
CA ASN A 393 21.14 -0.68 -5.60
C ASN A 393 22.63 -0.98 -5.39
N ALA A 394 23.51 -0.51 -6.28
CA ALA A 394 24.96 -0.69 -6.10
C ALA A 394 25.49 -0.05 -4.80
N LEU A 395 24.97 1.13 -4.43
CA LEU A 395 25.33 1.80 -3.19
C LEU A 395 24.81 1.06 -1.95
N SER A 396 23.56 0.58 -2.00
CA SER A 396 22.94 -0.20 -0.93
C SER A 396 23.63 -1.56 -0.76
N PHE A 397 23.93 -2.25 -1.87
CA PHE A 397 24.65 -3.51 -1.89
C PHE A 397 26.04 -3.39 -1.25
N LYS A 398 26.78 -2.31 -1.49
CA LYS A 398 28.08 -2.07 -0.84
C LYS A 398 27.98 -2.03 0.69
N ARG A 399 26.91 -1.46 1.24
CA ARG A 399 26.68 -1.42 2.70
C ARG A 399 26.20 -2.77 3.23
N PHE A 400 25.32 -3.41 2.48
CA PHE A 400 24.79 -4.72 2.79
C PHE A 400 25.90 -5.78 2.83
N SER A 401 26.73 -5.87 1.79
CA SER A 401 27.80 -6.88 1.67
C SER A 401 28.85 -6.78 2.79
N GLN A 402 29.18 -5.57 3.23
CA GLN A 402 30.04 -5.34 4.40
C GLN A 402 29.44 -5.86 5.71
N SER A 403 28.12 -5.81 5.84
CA SER A 403 27.40 -6.36 7.00
C SER A 403 27.29 -7.89 6.90
N ALA A 404 26.96 -8.40 5.71
CA ALA A 404 26.87 -9.84 5.44
C ALA A 404 28.20 -10.55 5.68
N SER A 405 29.32 -9.96 5.26
CA SER A 405 30.67 -10.52 5.48
C SER A 405 31.10 -10.58 6.94
N ARG A 406 30.40 -9.89 7.87
CA ARG A 406 30.66 -9.95 9.31
C ARG A 406 29.78 -10.96 10.04
N ALA A 407 28.73 -11.43 9.37
CA ALA A 407 27.78 -12.41 9.91
C ALA A 407 28.16 -13.86 9.54
N VAL A 408 29.03 -14.02 8.54
CA VAL A 408 29.79 -15.23 8.21
C VAL A 408 31.07 -15.24 9.05
#